data_AF-A0A7C2LK65-F1
#
_entry.id   AF-A0A7C2LK65-F1
#
_cell.length_a   1.000
_cell.length_b   1.000
_cell.length_c   1.000
_cell.angle_alpha   90.00
_cell.angle_beta   90.00
_cell.angle_gamma   90.00
#
_symmetry.space_group_name_H-M   'P 1'
#
loop_
_entity.id
_entity.type
_entity.pdbx_description
1 polymer ?
#
loop_
_entity_poly.entity_id
_entity_poly.type
_entity_poly.pdbx_seq_one_letter_code
_entity_poly.pdbx_strand_id
1 'polypeptide(L)'
;MRLSTAKITFFLLLMCATPTVLCAGGQGEDRIREANELIDAKEDERALVLLTEIYRTDPERKAEAQHLINVIMLRKQRVNELKEDIIRKIEAGYDEEVLASMEELKRLDPDVTGWIEETRKLWEVIKRNREFNDLMDRAYALLEAGRYREAIDVYRKGFDFQRDEFFNNTAYGNILKGNVQSLFRRFDALIAEYLTAVLDLQENLDALRVLIEERRYREVLSKARDIESGLDALLAVRGRLVGVGNSFTVQNNNVRRSGPEQKGDNFLYYSSQVVLGRKEKLTREGVFFVVEAHWSRLTDGLAAELEAVGERFFKQGRDQYAAGGFEAADASFGNAREYHALAAQSLARYYRTVSRNAPGVTDLREKMLLREKLPRYLFNIERGLESRAYRELVRLKTAAAGMSETESADPAIFARVRNEIQASVALIQARSRFWDERAVVLANLKRSGGAPEEIDQAVPEIRREFSLLLASYRNLDVEIAVAAAEKEYRALAVWYEEAQARFAEAKDLRTGGTDGNENRESKKYP
;
A
#
# COMPACT_ATOMS: atom_id res chain seq x y z
N MET A 1 16.77 38.09 -134.53
CA MET A 1 16.42 36.84 -135.24
C MET A 1 16.02 35.81 -134.19
N ARG A 2 14.76 35.44 -133.91
CA ARG A 2 13.39 35.99 -134.10
C ARG A 2 12.65 35.57 -132.79
N LEU A 3 12.37 36.49 -131.87
CA LEU A 3 11.06 37.15 -131.60
C LEU A 3 9.92 36.24 -131.09
N SER A 4 9.52 36.49 -129.83
CA SER A 4 8.17 36.38 -129.25
C SER A 4 8.32 36.84 -127.78
N THR A 5 7.99 38.03 -127.27
CA THR A 5 7.00 39.09 -127.56
C THR A 5 5.56 38.63 -127.64
N ALA A 6 5.05 38.09 -126.53
CA ALA A 6 3.66 38.26 -126.14
C ALA A 6 3.54 37.97 -124.63
N LYS A 7 2.85 38.85 -123.90
CA LYS A 7 2.58 38.84 -122.43
C LYS A 7 3.51 39.67 -121.53
N ILE A 8 4.03 40.78 -122.06
CA ILE A 8 4.55 41.94 -121.29
C ILE A 8 3.42 42.85 -120.77
N THR A 9 2.15 42.41 -120.85
CA THR A 9 0.97 43.21 -120.47
C THR A 9 0.05 42.51 -119.47
N PHE A 10 0.61 41.65 -118.60
CA PHE A 10 -0.04 41.19 -117.36
C PHE A 10 0.83 41.47 -116.12
N PHE A 11 1.89 42.27 -116.30
CA PHE A 11 2.87 42.64 -115.29
C PHE A 11 2.58 44.00 -114.63
N LEU A 12 1.38 44.56 -114.83
CA LEU A 12 1.02 45.91 -114.35
C LEU A 12 -0.31 46.00 -113.58
N LEU A 13 -0.87 44.85 -113.16
CA LEU A 13 -2.09 44.81 -112.33
C LEU A 13 -2.04 43.74 -111.23
N LEU A 14 -0.83 43.42 -110.76
CA LEU A 14 -0.57 42.52 -109.63
C LEU A 14 0.53 43.08 -108.72
N MET A 15 0.54 44.41 -108.55
CA MET A 15 1.54 45.15 -107.75
C MET A 15 0.87 46.06 -106.72
N CYS A 16 -0.05 45.50 -105.93
CA CYS A 16 -0.67 46.12 -104.75
C CYS A 16 -1.01 45.04 -103.69
N ALA A 17 -0.03 44.23 -103.33
CA ALA A 17 -0.11 43.35 -102.15
C ALA A 17 1.23 43.38 -101.44
N THR A 18 1.40 44.39 -100.58
CA THR A 18 2.42 44.36 -99.53
C THR A 18 2.14 43.18 -98.60
N PRO A 19 3.07 42.24 -98.38
CA PRO A 19 3.02 41.47 -97.16
C PRO A 19 3.41 42.43 -96.05
N THR A 20 2.40 42.92 -95.33
CA THR A 20 2.60 43.39 -93.96
C THR A 20 3.41 42.31 -93.25
N VAL A 21 4.60 42.68 -92.78
CA VAL A 21 5.28 41.95 -91.72
C VAL A 21 4.32 41.98 -90.54
N LEU A 22 3.46 40.97 -90.47
CA LEU A 22 2.86 40.54 -89.22
C LEU A 22 4.03 40.12 -88.36
N CYS A 23 4.56 41.08 -87.58
CA CYS A 23 4.99 40.76 -86.24
C CYS A 23 3.78 40.12 -85.57
N ALA A 24 3.63 38.81 -85.76
CA ALA A 24 3.13 37.94 -84.72
C ALA A 24 4.14 38.07 -83.57
N GLY A 25 4.05 39.19 -82.84
CA GLY A 25 4.47 39.22 -81.46
C GLY A 25 3.65 38.14 -80.81
N GLY A 26 4.23 36.96 -80.71
CA GLY A 26 3.67 35.88 -79.91
C GLY A 26 3.34 36.53 -78.59
N GLN A 27 2.05 36.60 -78.30
CA GLN A 27 1.55 36.90 -76.98
C GLN A 27 1.93 35.67 -76.16
N GLY A 28 3.24 35.54 -75.88
CA GLY A 28 3.76 34.63 -74.90
C GLY A 28 3.00 35.01 -73.64
N GLU A 29 2.18 34.08 -73.16
CA GLU A 29 1.50 34.23 -71.89
C GLU A 29 2.50 34.81 -70.90
N ASP A 30 2.09 35.87 -70.21
CA ASP A 30 2.96 36.51 -69.24
C ASP A 30 3.34 35.45 -68.19
N ARG A 31 4.53 34.88 -68.31
CA ARG A 31 4.97 33.75 -67.47
C ARG A 31 5.07 34.15 -65.99
N ILE A 32 5.22 35.44 -65.70
CA ILE A 32 5.15 35.97 -64.33
C ILE A 32 3.70 35.99 -63.84
N ARG A 33 2.74 36.36 -64.69
CA ARG A 33 1.31 36.23 -64.39
C ARG A 33 0.92 34.78 -64.14
N GLU A 34 1.38 33.85 -64.97
CA GLU A 34 1.17 32.41 -64.75
C GLU A 34 1.77 31.95 -63.41
N ALA A 35 3.00 32.39 -63.09
CA ALA A 35 3.59 32.09 -61.79
C ALA A 35 2.79 32.69 -60.62
N ASN A 36 2.23 33.89 -60.75
CA ASN A 36 1.35 34.48 -59.74
C ASN A 36 0.03 33.70 -59.59
N GLU A 37 -0.58 33.27 -60.70
CA GLU A 37 -1.77 32.42 -60.68
C GLU A 37 -1.49 31.08 -59.96
N LEU A 38 -0.30 30.48 -60.18
CA LEU A 38 0.13 29.28 -59.45
C LEU A 38 0.35 29.56 -57.96
N ILE A 39 0.95 30.70 -57.59
CA ILE A 39 1.14 31.10 -56.18
C ILE A 39 -0.20 31.34 -55.47
N ASP A 40 -1.15 31.98 -56.15
CA ASP A 40 -2.50 32.25 -55.65
C ASP A 40 -3.31 30.96 -55.50
N ALA A 41 -3.13 30.02 -56.43
CA ALA A 41 -3.66 28.66 -56.37
C ALA A 41 -2.95 27.76 -55.34
N LYS A 42 -1.93 28.27 -54.64
CA LYS A 42 -1.10 27.53 -53.65
C LYS A 42 -0.26 26.40 -54.25
N GLU A 43 -0.01 26.41 -55.55
CA GLU A 43 0.84 25.44 -56.25
C GLU A 43 2.31 25.86 -56.23
N ASP A 44 2.86 26.08 -55.03
CA ASP A 44 4.17 26.71 -54.82
C ASP A 44 5.34 25.91 -55.46
N GLU A 45 5.23 24.58 -55.57
CA GLU A 45 6.25 23.75 -56.23
C GLU A 45 6.31 24.00 -57.74
N ARG A 46 5.15 24.12 -58.39
CA ARG A 46 5.06 24.43 -59.83
C ARG A 46 5.47 25.87 -60.10
N ALA A 47 5.09 26.80 -59.23
CA ALA A 47 5.53 28.18 -59.29
C ALA A 47 7.06 28.31 -59.16
N LEU A 48 7.69 27.58 -58.22
CA LEU A 48 9.16 27.62 -58.05
C LEU A 48 9.92 27.10 -59.27
N VAL A 49 9.43 26.04 -59.92
CA VAL A 49 10.04 25.52 -61.17
C VAL A 49 9.98 26.58 -62.26
N LEU A 50 8.80 27.17 -62.48
CA LEU A 50 8.58 28.20 -63.49
C LEU A 50 9.41 29.46 -63.21
N LEU A 51 9.42 29.95 -61.97
CA LEU A 51 10.18 31.13 -61.56
C LEU A 51 11.70 30.92 -61.64
N THR A 52 12.19 29.72 -61.34
CA THR A 52 13.61 29.38 -61.47
C THR A 52 14.04 29.35 -62.95
N GLU A 53 13.17 28.90 -63.84
CA GLU A 53 13.41 28.93 -65.28
C GLU A 53 13.42 30.37 -65.82
N ILE A 54 12.44 31.21 -65.43
CA ILE A 54 12.39 32.64 -65.78
C ILE A 54 13.66 33.35 -65.27
N TYR A 55 14.04 33.12 -64.02
CA TYR A 55 15.25 33.69 -63.42
C TYR A 55 16.54 33.33 -64.19
N ARG A 56 16.59 32.18 -64.87
CA ARG A 56 17.76 31.75 -65.66
C ARG A 56 17.72 32.26 -67.10
N THR A 57 16.54 32.36 -67.71
CA THR A 57 16.37 32.52 -69.16
C THR A 57 15.93 33.92 -69.58
N ASP A 58 15.36 34.73 -68.68
CA ASP A 58 14.86 36.07 -68.97
C ASP A 58 15.54 37.13 -68.08
N PRO A 59 16.58 37.84 -68.59
CA PRO A 59 17.30 38.87 -67.84
C PRO A 59 16.46 40.05 -67.35
N GLU A 60 15.41 40.44 -68.09
CA GLU A 60 14.59 41.61 -67.76
C GLU A 60 13.66 41.34 -66.58
N ARG A 61 13.21 40.08 -66.43
CA ARG A 61 12.26 39.66 -65.38
C ARG A 61 12.91 38.98 -64.17
N LYS A 62 14.25 38.94 -64.09
CA LYS A 62 14.99 38.30 -62.97
C LYS A 62 14.61 38.86 -61.60
N ALA A 63 14.47 40.18 -61.48
CA ALA A 63 14.18 40.82 -60.21
C ALA A 63 12.79 40.44 -59.67
N GLU A 64 11.79 40.39 -60.55
CA GLU A 64 10.43 39.97 -60.23
C GLU A 64 10.38 38.47 -59.87
N ALA A 65 11.05 37.63 -60.65
CA ALA A 65 11.14 36.20 -60.35
C ALA A 65 11.82 35.94 -58.99
N GLN A 66 12.92 36.64 -58.68
CA GLN A 66 13.60 36.53 -57.39
C GLN A 66 12.73 36.99 -56.22
N HIS A 67 11.95 38.06 -56.41
CA HIS A 67 11.01 38.52 -55.38
C HIS A 67 9.95 37.46 -55.08
N LEU A 68 9.32 36.87 -56.11
CA LEU A 68 8.32 35.82 -55.95
C LEU A 68 8.91 34.53 -55.35
N ILE A 69 10.13 34.14 -55.74
CA ILE A 69 10.86 33.05 -55.09
C ILE A 69 11.05 33.34 -53.59
N ASN A 70 11.46 34.55 -53.22
CA ASN A 70 11.64 34.93 -51.82
C ASN A 70 10.31 34.90 -51.05
N VAL A 71 9.20 35.32 -51.66
CA VAL A 71 7.84 35.23 -51.07
C VAL A 71 7.47 33.78 -50.76
N ILE A 72 7.70 32.85 -51.71
CA ILE A 72 7.45 31.42 -51.50
C ILE A 72 8.36 30.86 -50.39
N MET A 73 9.64 31.22 -50.37
CA MET A 73 10.60 30.75 -49.37
C MET A 73 10.23 31.23 -47.95
N LEU A 74 9.84 32.50 -47.79
CA LEU A 74 9.38 33.04 -46.51
C LEU A 74 8.10 32.33 -46.02
N ARG A 75 7.18 32.00 -46.94
CA ARG A 75 5.98 31.21 -46.62
C ARG A 75 6.36 29.80 -46.13
N LYS A 76 7.23 29.10 -46.85
CA LYS A 76 7.73 27.76 -46.45
C LYS A 76 8.47 27.79 -45.11
N GLN A 77 9.25 28.83 -44.83
CA GLN A 77 9.87 29.04 -43.53
C GLN A 77 8.81 29.18 -42.43
N ARG A 78 7.80 30.02 -42.64
CA ARG A 78 6.70 30.21 -41.68
C ARG A 78 5.90 28.92 -41.44
N VAL A 79 5.67 28.11 -42.47
CA VAL A 79 5.07 26.78 -42.36
C VAL A 79 5.87 25.88 -41.42
N ASN A 80 7.20 25.83 -41.58
CA ASN A 80 8.07 25.01 -40.73
C ASN A 80 8.11 25.52 -39.27
N GLU A 81 8.22 26.83 -39.07
CA GLU A 81 8.16 27.43 -37.73
C GLU A 81 6.86 27.08 -37.00
N LEU A 82 5.74 27.12 -37.71
CA LEU A 82 4.44 26.81 -37.14
C LEU A 82 4.27 25.30 -36.84
N LYS A 83 4.85 24.42 -37.66
CA LYS A 83 4.91 22.98 -37.36
C LYS A 83 5.68 22.71 -36.07
N GLU A 84 6.86 23.32 -35.91
CA GLU A 84 7.64 23.19 -34.67
C GLU A 84 6.91 23.76 -33.46
N ASP A 85 6.23 24.90 -33.64
CA ASP A 85 5.46 25.54 -32.58
C ASP A 85 4.28 24.68 -32.11
N ILE A 86 3.56 24.04 -33.04
CA ILE A 86 2.50 23.07 -32.74
C ILE A 86 3.06 21.92 -31.89
N ILE A 87 4.20 21.34 -32.26
CA ILE A 87 4.82 20.24 -31.50
C ILE A 87 5.16 20.71 -30.08
N ARG A 88 5.81 21.87 -29.93
CA ARG A 88 6.12 22.44 -28.61
C ARG A 88 4.88 22.69 -27.77
N LYS A 89 3.80 23.20 -28.38
CA LYS A 89 2.51 23.43 -27.70
C LYS A 89 1.84 22.14 -27.26
N ILE A 90 1.92 21.07 -28.06
CA ILE A 90 1.42 19.74 -27.70
C ILE A 90 2.17 19.22 -26.46
N GLU A 91 3.51 19.31 -26.46
CA GLU A 91 4.36 18.88 -25.35
C GLU A 91 4.09 19.69 -24.08
N ALA A 92 3.96 21.02 -24.21
CA ALA A 92 3.68 21.94 -23.11
C ALA A 92 2.23 21.88 -22.60
N GLY A 93 1.30 21.36 -23.39
CA GLY A 93 -0.11 21.20 -23.03
C GLY A 93 -1.01 22.40 -23.26
N TYR A 94 -0.66 23.27 -24.20
CA TYR A 94 -1.49 24.39 -24.64
C TYR A 94 -2.59 23.92 -25.62
N ASP A 95 -3.49 23.06 -25.15
CA ASP A 95 -4.44 22.30 -25.99
C ASP A 95 -5.34 23.18 -26.89
N GLU A 96 -5.80 24.34 -26.40
CA GLU A 96 -6.60 25.29 -27.19
C GLU A 96 -5.77 25.96 -28.31
N GLU A 97 -4.51 26.28 -28.02
CA GLU A 97 -3.61 26.93 -28.97
C GLU A 97 -3.11 25.96 -30.06
N VAL A 98 -3.04 24.66 -29.76
CA VAL A 98 -2.67 23.62 -30.75
C VAL A 98 -3.64 23.61 -31.92
N LEU A 99 -4.96 23.59 -31.64
CA LEU A 99 -5.99 23.55 -32.68
C LEU A 99 -5.99 24.82 -33.54
N ALA A 100 -5.87 26.00 -32.90
CA ALA A 100 -5.78 27.27 -33.61
C ALA A 100 -4.55 27.31 -34.54
N SER A 101 -3.41 26.81 -34.06
CA SER A 101 -2.16 26.75 -34.83
C SER A 101 -2.26 25.76 -36.00
N MET A 102 -2.96 24.63 -35.83
CA MET A 102 -3.22 23.68 -36.92
C MET A 102 -4.10 24.29 -38.02
N GLU A 103 -5.13 25.06 -37.67
CA GLU A 103 -5.97 25.75 -38.66
C GLU A 103 -5.23 26.88 -39.37
N GLU A 104 -4.37 27.64 -38.66
CA GLU A 104 -3.47 28.62 -39.28
C GLU A 104 -2.53 27.94 -40.28
N LEU A 105 -1.94 26.80 -39.92
CA LEU A 105 -1.05 26.02 -40.76
C LEU A 105 -1.76 25.53 -42.03
N LYS A 106 -2.98 24.99 -41.90
CA LYS A 106 -3.80 24.53 -43.02
C LYS A 106 -4.15 25.67 -43.98
N ARG A 107 -4.40 26.87 -43.45
CA ARG A 107 -4.70 28.07 -44.26
C ARG A 107 -3.46 28.58 -44.99
N LEU A 108 -2.28 28.42 -44.39
CA LEU A 108 -1.01 28.86 -44.96
C LEU A 108 -0.55 27.95 -46.10
N ASP A 109 -0.71 26.63 -45.93
CA ASP A 109 -0.30 25.59 -46.87
C ASP A 109 -1.28 24.40 -46.83
N PRO A 110 -2.17 24.23 -47.83
CA PRO A 110 -3.10 23.09 -47.87
C PRO A 110 -2.44 21.71 -47.93
N ASP A 111 -1.20 21.61 -48.44
CA ASP A 111 -0.50 20.33 -48.65
C ASP A 111 -0.09 19.67 -47.33
N VAL A 112 -0.10 20.42 -46.22
CA VAL A 112 0.19 19.90 -44.88
C VAL A 112 -0.97 19.12 -44.24
N THR A 113 -2.09 18.93 -44.96
CA THR A 113 -3.28 18.24 -44.44
C THR A 113 -2.96 16.85 -43.86
N GLY A 114 -2.08 16.08 -44.51
CA GLY A 114 -1.62 14.78 -43.98
C GLY A 114 -0.87 14.90 -42.66
N TRP A 115 0.05 15.86 -42.57
CA TRP A 115 0.81 16.14 -41.34
C TRP A 115 -0.10 16.62 -40.21
N ILE A 116 -1.09 17.47 -40.49
CA ILE A 116 -2.07 17.93 -39.50
C ILE A 116 -2.87 16.75 -38.95
N GLU A 117 -3.30 15.83 -39.80
CA GLU A 117 -4.10 14.69 -39.37
C GLU A 117 -3.31 13.72 -38.49
N GLU A 118 -2.05 13.44 -38.84
CA GLU A 118 -1.15 12.64 -38.00
C GLU A 118 -0.85 13.33 -36.66
N THR A 119 -0.57 14.62 -36.70
CA THR A 119 -0.23 15.42 -35.51
C THR A 119 -1.45 15.58 -34.59
N ARG A 120 -2.66 15.71 -35.14
CA ARG A 120 -3.92 15.71 -34.39
C ARG A 120 -4.11 14.41 -33.63
N LYS A 121 -3.93 13.26 -34.28
CA LYS A 121 -4.02 11.94 -33.61
C LYS A 121 -3.03 11.81 -32.46
N LEU A 122 -1.78 12.25 -32.68
CA LEU A 122 -0.77 12.24 -31.62
C LEU A 122 -1.15 13.17 -30.46
N TRP A 123 -1.59 14.39 -30.76
CA TRP A 123 -2.06 15.34 -29.76
C TRP A 123 -3.22 14.78 -28.93
N GLU A 124 -4.24 14.18 -29.56
CA GLU A 124 -5.37 13.57 -28.84
C GLU A 124 -4.93 12.49 -27.86
N VAL A 125 -3.96 11.65 -28.25
CA VAL A 125 -3.38 10.62 -27.36
C VAL A 125 -2.61 11.25 -26.20
N ILE A 126 -1.77 12.26 -26.46
CA ILE A 126 -1.00 12.97 -25.43
C ILE A 126 -1.95 13.68 -24.46
N LYS A 127 -2.95 14.39 -24.97
CA LYS A 127 -3.96 15.09 -24.18
C LYS A 127 -4.71 14.12 -23.27
N ARG A 128 -5.23 13.01 -23.81
CA ARG A 128 -5.93 12.01 -22.98
C ARG A 128 -5.02 11.38 -21.93
N ASN A 129 -3.76 11.12 -22.24
CA ASN A 129 -2.80 10.63 -21.25
C ASN A 129 -2.57 11.65 -20.11
N ARG A 130 -2.48 12.95 -20.44
CA ARG A 130 -2.38 14.03 -19.44
C ARG A 130 -3.62 14.08 -18.57
N GLU A 131 -4.81 14.12 -19.16
CA GLU A 131 -6.10 14.13 -18.44
C GLU A 131 -6.27 12.90 -17.52
N PHE A 132 -5.85 11.72 -17.99
CA PHE A 132 -5.86 10.50 -17.19
C PHE A 132 -4.90 10.61 -16.01
N ASN A 133 -3.68 11.11 -16.24
CA ASN A 133 -2.70 11.29 -15.18
C ASN A 133 -3.17 12.29 -14.11
N ASP A 134 -3.77 13.41 -14.52
CA ASP A 134 -4.33 14.41 -13.61
C ASP A 134 -5.51 13.84 -12.80
N LEU A 135 -6.34 12.98 -13.41
CA LEU A 135 -7.39 12.25 -12.70
C LEU A 135 -6.80 11.32 -11.63
N MET A 136 -5.80 10.52 -12.00
CA MET A 136 -5.12 9.61 -11.08
C MET A 136 -4.44 10.37 -9.93
N ASP A 137 -3.77 11.49 -10.22
CA ASP A 137 -3.10 12.33 -9.22
C ASP A 137 -4.09 12.99 -8.25
N ARG A 138 -5.25 13.47 -8.73
CA ARG A 138 -6.32 13.96 -7.85
C ARG A 138 -6.90 12.87 -6.96
N ALA A 139 -7.13 11.68 -7.51
CA ALA A 139 -7.64 10.54 -6.74
C ALA A 139 -6.61 10.07 -5.69
N TYR A 140 -5.32 10.12 -6.02
CA TYR A 140 -4.24 9.83 -5.09
C TYR A 140 -4.17 10.86 -3.95
N ALA A 141 -4.34 12.15 -4.23
CA ALA A 141 -4.41 13.17 -3.19
C ALA A 141 -5.56 12.94 -2.20
N LEU A 142 -6.73 12.49 -2.69
CA LEU A 142 -7.87 12.11 -1.84
C LEU A 142 -7.56 10.87 -0.98
N LEU A 143 -6.85 9.89 -1.55
CA LEU A 143 -6.38 8.71 -0.83
C LEU A 143 -5.45 9.09 0.33
N GLU A 144 -4.44 9.92 0.08
CA GLU A 144 -3.50 10.38 1.13
C GLU A 144 -4.22 11.20 2.21
N ALA A 145 -5.27 11.94 1.85
CA ALA A 145 -6.13 12.65 2.80
C ALA A 145 -7.11 11.74 3.58
N GLY A 146 -7.11 10.43 3.33
CA GLY A 146 -8.04 9.48 3.97
C GLY A 146 -9.49 9.57 3.47
N ARG A 147 -9.75 10.29 2.37
CA ARG A 147 -11.07 10.45 1.75
C ARG A 147 -11.36 9.27 0.81
N TYR A 148 -11.43 8.07 1.37
CA TYR A 148 -11.41 6.81 0.61
C TYR A 148 -12.57 6.67 -0.38
N ARG A 149 -13.81 6.99 0.02
CA ARG A 149 -14.98 6.91 -0.88
C ARG A 149 -14.83 7.83 -2.08
N GLU A 150 -14.42 9.06 -1.83
CA GLU A 150 -14.24 10.07 -2.87
C GLU A 150 -13.08 9.72 -3.79
N ALA A 151 -11.98 9.16 -3.26
CA ALA A 151 -10.89 8.64 -4.07
C ALA A 151 -11.38 7.56 -5.04
N ILE A 152 -12.19 6.60 -4.57
CA ILE A 152 -12.79 5.56 -5.43
C ILE A 152 -13.69 6.19 -6.50
N ASP A 153 -14.54 7.13 -6.12
CA ASP A 153 -15.43 7.82 -7.05
C ASP A 153 -14.65 8.56 -8.15
N VAL A 154 -13.50 9.17 -7.83
CA VAL A 154 -12.62 9.80 -8.83
C VAL A 154 -11.91 8.76 -9.69
N TYR A 155 -11.30 7.71 -9.11
CA TYR A 155 -10.65 6.65 -9.88
C TYR A 155 -11.61 5.98 -10.87
N ARG A 156 -12.86 5.73 -10.44
CA ARG A 156 -13.88 5.07 -11.26
C ARG A 156 -14.18 5.83 -12.56
N LYS A 157 -14.08 7.16 -12.57
CA LYS A 157 -14.20 7.98 -13.80
C LYS A 157 -13.10 7.68 -14.82
N GLY A 158 -11.97 7.13 -14.38
CA GLY A 158 -10.91 6.66 -15.27
C GLY A 158 -11.35 5.53 -16.22
N PHE A 159 -12.46 4.84 -15.93
CA PHE A 159 -13.04 3.86 -16.85
C PHE A 159 -13.81 4.46 -18.02
N ASP A 160 -14.00 5.78 -18.07
CA ASP A 160 -14.62 6.42 -19.23
C ASP A 160 -13.58 6.73 -20.33
N PHE A 161 -12.28 6.66 -20.00
CA PHE A 161 -11.20 6.95 -20.93
C PHE A 161 -11.09 5.89 -22.03
N GLN A 162 -11.44 6.29 -23.25
CA GLN A 162 -11.39 5.46 -24.47
C GLN A 162 -12.37 4.27 -24.49
N ARG A 163 -13.40 4.34 -23.65
CA ARG A 163 -14.40 3.27 -23.51
C ARG A 163 -15.24 3.09 -24.77
N ASP A 164 -15.72 4.18 -25.35
CA ASP A 164 -16.59 4.12 -26.53
C ASP A 164 -15.82 3.60 -27.74
N GLU A 165 -14.56 4.03 -27.89
CA GLU A 165 -13.64 3.56 -28.92
C GLU A 165 -13.46 2.04 -28.81
N PHE A 166 -13.29 1.49 -27.60
CA PHE A 166 -13.18 0.05 -27.40
C PHE A 166 -14.46 -0.71 -27.77
N PHE A 167 -15.62 -0.26 -27.29
CA PHE A 167 -16.89 -0.97 -27.51
C PHE A 167 -17.44 -0.82 -28.93
N ASN A 168 -17.14 0.29 -29.61
CA ASN A 168 -17.51 0.52 -31.00
C ASN A 168 -16.50 -0.06 -32.00
N ASN A 169 -15.32 -0.49 -31.55
CA ASN A 169 -14.33 -1.13 -32.42
C ASN A 169 -14.87 -2.44 -33.00
N THR A 170 -15.09 -2.48 -34.31
CA THR A 170 -15.64 -3.65 -35.03
C THR A 170 -14.63 -4.80 -35.15
N ALA A 171 -13.33 -4.54 -34.99
CA ALA A 171 -12.30 -5.59 -34.96
C ALA A 171 -12.37 -6.45 -33.68
N TYR A 172 -13.01 -5.96 -32.63
CA TYR A 172 -13.19 -6.71 -31.38
C TYR A 172 -14.49 -7.52 -31.40
N GLY A 173 -14.34 -8.85 -31.29
CA GLY A 173 -15.47 -9.77 -31.21
C GLY A 173 -16.24 -9.68 -29.89
N ASN A 174 -17.49 -10.17 -29.91
CA ASN A 174 -18.41 -10.12 -28.78
C ASN A 174 -17.90 -10.83 -27.52
N ILE A 175 -17.04 -11.85 -27.66
CA ILE A 175 -16.46 -12.57 -26.52
C ILE A 175 -15.56 -11.64 -25.69
N LEU A 176 -14.64 -10.89 -26.34
CA LEU A 176 -13.76 -9.95 -25.65
C LEU A 176 -14.57 -8.84 -24.97
N LYS A 177 -15.50 -8.23 -25.70
CA LYS A 177 -16.37 -7.17 -25.17
C LYS A 177 -17.21 -7.66 -23.98
N GLY A 178 -17.77 -8.87 -24.07
CA GLY A 178 -18.55 -9.50 -23.00
C GLY A 178 -17.71 -9.82 -21.76
N ASN A 179 -16.47 -10.30 -21.95
CA ASN A 179 -15.53 -10.51 -20.85
C ASN A 179 -15.21 -9.21 -20.13
N VAL A 180 -14.92 -8.15 -20.87
CA VAL A 180 -14.61 -6.82 -20.33
C VAL A 180 -15.82 -6.22 -19.60
N GLN A 181 -17.04 -6.34 -20.13
CA GLN A 181 -18.27 -5.96 -19.42
C GLN A 181 -18.50 -6.77 -18.14
N SER A 182 -18.14 -8.05 -18.14
CA SER A 182 -18.18 -8.89 -16.92
C SER A 182 -17.21 -8.39 -15.85
N LEU A 183 -16.01 -7.95 -16.26
CA LEU A 183 -15.04 -7.34 -15.34
C LEU A 183 -15.57 -6.05 -14.71
N PHE A 184 -16.26 -5.19 -15.46
CA PHE A 184 -16.91 -3.99 -14.91
C PHE A 184 -17.99 -4.32 -13.89
N ARG A 185 -18.89 -5.25 -14.22
CA ARG A 185 -19.94 -5.68 -13.27
C ARG A 185 -19.34 -6.27 -12.00
N ARG A 186 -18.28 -7.05 -12.13
CA ARG A 186 -17.54 -7.60 -10.98
C ARG A 186 -16.85 -6.50 -10.18
N PHE A 187 -16.23 -5.52 -10.83
CA PHE A 187 -15.65 -4.36 -10.17
C PHE A 187 -16.70 -3.61 -9.36
N ASP A 188 -17.80 -3.20 -9.99
CA ASP A 188 -18.86 -2.42 -9.34
C ASP A 188 -19.49 -3.18 -8.16
N ALA A 189 -19.71 -4.50 -8.32
CA ALA A 189 -20.19 -5.35 -7.22
C ALA A 189 -19.21 -5.40 -6.04
N LEU A 190 -17.90 -5.48 -6.30
CA LEU A 190 -16.88 -5.46 -5.25
C LEU A 190 -16.79 -4.10 -4.54
N ILE A 191 -16.99 -3.00 -5.27
CA ILE A 191 -17.04 -1.66 -4.65
C ILE A 191 -18.28 -1.50 -3.78
N ALA A 192 -19.44 -1.98 -4.22
CA ALA A 192 -20.64 -2.00 -3.39
C ALA A 192 -20.43 -2.84 -2.13
N GLU A 193 -19.88 -4.04 -2.25
CA GLU A 193 -19.56 -4.93 -1.13
C GLU A 193 -18.59 -4.26 -0.14
N TYR A 194 -17.53 -3.62 -0.67
CA TYR A 194 -16.58 -2.85 0.14
C TYR A 194 -17.26 -1.72 0.93
N LEU A 195 -18.10 -0.91 0.27
CA LEU A 195 -18.75 0.23 0.91
C LEU A 195 -19.70 -0.21 2.02
N THR A 196 -20.48 -1.27 1.81
CA THR A 196 -21.33 -1.86 2.86
C THR A 196 -20.49 -2.37 4.02
N ALA A 197 -19.45 -3.17 3.75
CA ALA A 197 -18.61 -3.74 4.80
C ALA A 197 -17.88 -2.68 5.63
N VAL A 198 -17.47 -1.56 5.00
CA VAL A 198 -16.86 -0.43 5.72
C VAL A 198 -17.86 0.25 6.66
N LEU A 199 -19.10 0.48 6.21
CA LEU A 199 -20.13 1.10 7.05
C LEU A 199 -20.42 0.22 8.28
N ASP A 200 -20.65 -1.07 8.06
CA ASP A 200 -20.89 -2.04 9.14
C ASP A 200 -19.71 -2.10 10.14
N LEU A 201 -18.47 -2.03 9.62
CA LEU A 201 -17.27 -2.01 10.45
C LEU A 201 -17.14 -0.74 11.27
N GLN A 202 -17.46 0.42 10.70
CA GLN A 202 -17.44 1.71 11.40
C GLN A 202 -18.44 1.70 12.56
N GLU A 203 -19.68 1.25 12.30
CA GLU A 203 -20.70 1.11 13.35
C GLU A 203 -20.25 0.17 14.47
N ASN A 204 -19.63 -0.97 14.12
CA ASN A 204 -19.11 -1.90 15.12
C ASN A 204 -17.92 -1.33 15.91
N LEU A 205 -17.04 -0.55 15.28
CA LEU A 205 -15.93 0.13 15.95
C LEU A 205 -16.42 1.21 16.91
N ASP A 206 -17.44 1.98 16.53
CA ASP A 206 -18.03 2.98 17.42
C ASP A 206 -18.75 2.30 18.60
N ALA A 207 -19.47 1.21 18.37
CA ALA A 207 -20.04 0.40 19.44
C ALA A 207 -18.97 -0.18 20.38
N LEU A 208 -17.83 -0.63 19.85
CA LEU A 208 -16.69 -1.11 20.64
C LEU A 208 -16.18 -0.01 21.59
N ARG A 209 -16.03 1.22 21.08
CA ARG A 209 -15.56 2.37 21.88
C ARG A 209 -16.51 2.69 23.03
N VAL A 210 -17.82 2.70 22.77
CA VAL A 210 -18.84 2.87 23.82
C VAL A 210 -18.70 1.78 24.90
N LEU A 211 -18.55 0.51 24.50
CA LEU A 211 -18.35 -0.59 25.45
C LEU A 211 -17.07 -0.44 26.29
N ILE A 212 -15.99 0.12 25.70
CA ILE A 212 -14.75 0.42 26.42
C ILE A 212 -14.96 1.54 27.44
N GLU A 213 -15.67 2.61 27.07
CA GLU A 213 -16.01 3.73 27.96
C GLU A 213 -16.89 3.29 29.13
N GLU A 214 -17.90 2.46 28.85
CA GLU A 214 -18.80 1.86 29.85
C GLU A 214 -18.14 0.74 30.68
N ARG A 215 -16.88 0.39 30.38
CA ARG A 215 -16.11 -0.67 31.06
C ARG A 215 -16.76 -2.05 30.97
N ARG A 216 -17.52 -2.32 29.91
CA ARG A 216 -18.21 -3.60 29.64
C ARG A 216 -17.28 -4.60 28.95
N TYR A 217 -16.16 -4.89 29.59
CA TYR A 217 -15.01 -5.56 28.96
C TYR A 217 -15.27 -6.97 28.42
N ARG A 218 -16.25 -7.73 28.94
CA ARG A 218 -16.61 -9.02 28.33
C ARG A 218 -17.24 -8.85 26.95
N GLU A 219 -18.04 -7.80 26.78
CA GLU A 219 -18.73 -7.51 25.52
C GLU A 219 -17.77 -6.90 24.50
N VAL A 220 -16.78 -6.11 24.96
CA VAL A 220 -15.68 -5.60 24.12
C VAL A 220 -14.95 -6.75 23.42
N LEU A 221 -14.63 -7.85 24.12
CA LEU A 221 -13.96 -9.01 23.53
C LEU A 221 -14.82 -9.69 22.45
N SER A 222 -16.13 -9.82 22.68
CA SER A 222 -17.05 -10.36 21.67
C SER A 222 -17.12 -9.45 20.45
N LYS A 223 -17.31 -8.14 20.68
CA LYS A 223 -17.42 -7.13 19.63
C LYS A 223 -16.13 -7.02 18.81
N ALA A 224 -14.97 -7.12 19.45
CA ALA A 224 -13.69 -7.16 18.76
C ALA A 224 -13.61 -8.32 17.75
N ARG A 225 -14.08 -9.51 18.12
CA ARG A 225 -14.13 -10.68 17.21
C ARG A 225 -15.09 -10.47 16.04
N ASP A 226 -16.21 -9.77 16.25
CA ASP A 226 -17.12 -9.40 15.16
C ASP A 226 -16.43 -8.46 14.16
N ILE A 227 -15.72 -7.44 14.67
CA ILE A 227 -14.95 -6.50 13.84
C ILE A 227 -13.86 -7.24 13.08
N GLU A 228 -13.16 -8.15 13.75
CA GLU A 228 -12.15 -9.01 13.13
C GLU A 228 -12.69 -9.82 11.94
N SER A 229 -13.91 -10.36 12.04
CA SER A 229 -14.60 -11.03 10.94
C SER A 229 -14.91 -10.10 9.77
N GLY A 230 -15.38 -8.87 10.07
CA GLY A 230 -15.61 -7.85 9.03
C GLY A 230 -14.32 -7.42 8.32
N LEU A 231 -13.19 -7.33 9.05
CA LEU A 231 -11.88 -7.04 8.47
C LEU A 231 -11.41 -8.16 7.52
N ASP A 232 -11.75 -9.42 7.80
CA ASP A 232 -11.47 -10.55 6.91
C ASP A 232 -12.33 -10.49 5.62
N ALA A 233 -13.57 -9.99 5.70
CA ALA A 233 -14.40 -9.74 4.52
C ALA A 233 -13.80 -8.64 3.61
N LEU A 234 -13.34 -7.52 4.19
CA LEU A 234 -12.63 -6.48 3.44
C LEU A 234 -11.36 -7.02 2.76
N LEU A 235 -10.62 -7.89 3.45
CA LEU A 235 -9.46 -8.55 2.87
C LEU A 235 -9.82 -9.43 1.66
N ALA A 236 -10.96 -10.12 1.70
CA ALA A 236 -11.45 -10.89 0.56
C ALA A 236 -11.83 -9.99 -0.63
N VAL A 237 -12.42 -8.82 -0.39
CA VAL A 237 -12.69 -7.82 -1.43
C VAL A 237 -11.38 -7.34 -2.06
N ARG A 238 -10.41 -6.96 -1.23
CA ARG A 238 -9.06 -6.56 -1.66
C ARG A 238 -8.43 -7.58 -2.60
N GLY A 239 -8.42 -8.87 -2.23
CA GLY A 239 -7.84 -9.93 -3.07
C GLY A 239 -8.56 -10.09 -4.42
N ARG A 240 -9.90 -9.95 -4.43
CA ARG A 240 -10.69 -10.02 -5.67
C ARG A 240 -10.49 -8.80 -6.58
N LEU A 241 -10.25 -7.61 -6.04
CA LEU A 241 -9.91 -6.42 -6.83
C LEU A 241 -8.61 -6.59 -7.60
N VAL A 242 -7.58 -7.17 -6.98
CA VAL A 242 -6.32 -7.53 -7.70
C VAL A 242 -6.62 -8.44 -8.88
N GLY A 243 -7.47 -9.45 -8.67
CA GLY A 243 -7.92 -10.35 -9.74
C GLY A 243 -8.59 -9.63 -10.91
N VAL A 244 -9.43 -8.61 -10.64
CA VAL A 244 -10.07 -7.78 -11.67
C VAL A 244 -9.03 -6.97 -12.45
N GLY A 245 -8.14 -6.26 -11.75
CA GLY A 245 -7.10 -5.45 -12.38
C GLY A 245 -6.12 -6.28 -13.23
N ASN A 246 -5.73 -7.45 -12.74
CA ASN A 246 -4.92 -8.41 -13.48
C ASN A 246 -5.66 -8.95 -14.71
N SER A 247 -6.98 -9.15 -14.60
CA SER A 247 -7.78 -9.61 -15.74
C SER A 247 -7.81 -8.56 -16.85
N PHE A 248 -7.94 -7.26 -16.55
CA PHE A 248 -7.78 -6.20 -17.55
C PHE A 248 -6.40 -6.25 -18.21
N THR A 249 -5.33 -6.42 -17.43
CA THR A 249 -3.96 -6.56 -17.95
C THR A 249 -3.82 -7.77 -18.88
N VAL A 250 -4.42 -8.91 -18.52
CA VAL A 250 -4.41 -10.13 -19.34
C VAL A 250 -5.17 -9.92 -20.65
N GLN A 251 -6.38 -9.33 -20.60
CA GLN A 251 -7.12 -9.01 -21.83
C GLN A 251 -6.31 -8.07 -22.73
N ASN A 252 -5.66 -7.06 -22.16
CA ASN A 252 -4.83 -6.13 -22.92
C ASN A 252 -3.64 -6.84 -23.59
N ASN A 253 -2.96 -7.72 -22.85
CA ASN A 253 -1.86 -8.52 -23.40
C ASN A 253 -2.34 -9.49 -24.50
N ASN A 254 -3.56 -10.02 -24.41
CA ASN A 254 -4.14 -10.87 -25.45
C ASN A 254 -4.42 -10.07 -26.72
N VAL A 255 -5.04 -8.88 -26.60
CA VAL A 255 -5.23 -7.96 -27.73
C VAL A 255 -3.87 -7.63 -28.37
N ARG A 256 -2.86 -7.33 -27.55
CA ARG A 256 -1.51 -7.06 -28.03
C ARG A 256 -0.91 -8.22 -28.82
N ARG A 257 -1.09 -9.46 -28.37
CA ARG A 257 -0.52 -10.65 -29.04
C ARG A 257 -1.27 -11.03 -30.32
N SER A 258 -2.57 -10.75 -30.38
CA SER A 258 -3.43 -11.12 -31.51
C SER A 258 -3.55 -10.03 -32.57
N GLY A 259 -3.17 -8.79 -32.26
CA GLY A 259 -3.25 -7.65 -33.17
C GLY A 259 -2.07 -7.56 -34.15
N PRO A 260 -2.28 -7.06 -35.39
CA PRO A 260 -1.24 -6.96 -36.42
C PRO A 260 -0.10 -6.00 -36.03
N GLU A 261 -0.38 -4.96 -35.25
CA GLU A 261 0.63 -3.98 -34.80
C GLU A 261 1.35 -4.38 -33.50
N GLN A 262 0.99 -5.50 -32.89
CA GLN A 262 1.49 -5.91 -31.57
C GLN A 262 1.37 -4.81 -30.49
N LYS A 263 0.34 -3.97 -30.60
CA LYS A 263 0.00 -2.91 -29.63
C LYS A 263 -1.20 -3.32 -28.79
N GLY A 264 -1.14 -2.97 -27.51
CA GLY A 264 -2.27 -3.15 -26.61
C GLY A 264 -3.41 -2.18 -26.92
N ASP A 265 -4.53 -2.41 -26.26
CA ASP A 265 -5.64 -1.48 -26.22
C ASP A 265 -5.49 -0.50 -25.03
N ASN A 266 -5.68 0.77 -25.32
CA ASN A 266 -5.50 1.84 -24.35
C ASN A 266 -6.61 1.87 -23.29
N PHE A 267 -7.86 1.54 -23.63
CA PHE A 267 -8.93 1.46 -22.64
C PHE A 267 -8.67 0.35 -21.63
N LEU A 268 -8.21 -0.82 -22.09
CA LEU A 268 -7.79 -1.90 -21.19
C LEU A 268 -6.54 -1.53 -20.39
N TYR A 269 -5.63 -0.73 -20.97
CA TYR A 269 -4.50 -0.15 -20.24
C TYR A 269 -5.00 0.74 -19.09
N TYR A 270 -5.76 1.80 -19.37
CA TYR A 270 -6.29 2.71 -18.34
C TYR A 270 -7.11 1.96 -17.28
N SER A 271 -7.98 1.03 -17.71
CA SER A 271 -8.78 0.20 -16.80
C SER A 271 -7.93 -0.59 -15.80
N SER A 272 -6.79 -1.13 -16.24
CA SER A 272 -5.86 -1.82 -15.34
C SER A 272 -5.21 -0.87 -14.33
N GLN A 273 -4.84 0.34 -14.76
CA GLN A 273 -4.19 1.35 -13.91
C GLN A 273 -5.18 1.96 -12.90
N VAL A 274 -6.45 2.13 -13.27
CA VAL A 274 -7.51 2.57 -12.34
C VAL A 274 -7.62 1.61 -11.15
N VAL A 275 -7.57 0.31 -11.40
CA VAL A 275 -7.71 -0.71 -10.36
C VAL A 275 -6.41 -0.90 -9.58
N LEU A 276 -5.27 -1.06 -10.27
CA LEU A 276 -3.99 -1.48 -9.67
C LEU A 276 -2.98 -0.34 -9.43
N GLY A 277 -3.27 0.87 -9.88
CA GLY A 277 -2.36 2.01 -9.85
C GLY A 277 -1.41 2.08 -11.04
N ARG A 278 -0.69 3.21 -11.16
CA ARG A 278 0.30 3.38 -12.24
C ARG A 278 1.60 2.67 -11.95
N LYS A 279 2.06 1.84 -12.90
CA LYS A 279 3.30 1.04 -12.73
C LYS A 279 4.59 1.86 -12.73
N GLU A 280 4.59 2.99 -13.44
CA GLU A 280 5.73 3.88 -13.60
C GLU A 280 6.00 4.70 -12.32
N LYS A 281 5.00 4.81 -11.43
CA LYS A 281 5.13 5.53 -10.16
C LYS A 281 5.39 4.55 -9.02
N LEU A 282 6.24 4.95 -8.08
CA LEU A 282 6.41 4.25 -6.79
C LEU A 282 5.21 4.47 -5.84
N THR A 283 4.26 5.32 -6.22
CA THR A 283 3.08 5.65 -5.42
C THR A 283 2.04 4.54 -5.47
N ARG A 284 1.57 4.12 -4.29
CA ARG A 284 0.48 3.15 -4.12
C ARG A 284 -0.86 3.84 -4.35
N GLU A 285 -1.30 3.84 -5.59
CA GLU A 285 -2.50 4.53 -6.04
C GLU A 285 -3.48 3.57 -6.74
N GLY A 286 -4.67 4.04 -7.09
CA GLY A 286 -5.71 3.19 -7.66
C GLY A 286 -6.59 2.52 -6.59
N VAL A 287 -7.71 1.97 -7.04
CA VAL A 287 -8.80 1.53 -6.16
C VAL A 287 -8.39 0.41 -5.21
N PHE A 288 -7.54 -0.53 -5.66
CA PHE A 288 -6.98 -1.56 -4.79
C PHE A 288 -6.23 -0.96 -3.59
N PHE A 289 -5.40 0.05 -3.83
CA PHE A 289 -4.61 0.67 -2.77
C PHE A 289 -5.44 1.59 -1.87
N VAL A 290 -6.57 2.10 -2.36
CA VAL A 290 -7.56 2.77 -1.50
C VAL A 290 -8.13 1.80 -0.47
N VAL A 291 -8.57 0.62 -0.91
CA VAL A 291 -9.09 -0.43 -0.02
C VAL A 291 -8.00 -0.90 0.94
N GLU A 292 -6.77 -1.08 0.47
CA GLU A 292 -5.62 -1.47 1.31
C GLU A 292 -5.33 -0.44 2.41
N ALA A 293 -5.27 0.84 2.05
CA ALA A 293 -4.96 1.91 3.00
C ALA A 293 -6.05 2.01 4.08
N HIS A 294 -7.32 1.91 3.67
CA HIS A 294 -8.43 1.94 4.63
C HIS A 294 -8.42 0.72 5.54
N TRP A 295 -8.24 -0.48 4.97
CA TRP A 295 -8.14 -1.71 5.75
C TRP A 295 -6.99 -1.66 6.77
N SER A 296 -5.81 -1.20 6.36
CA SER A 296 -4.67 -1.01 7.27
C SER A 296 -5.04 -0.08 8.42
N ARG A 297 -5.62 1.09 8.11
CA ARG A 297 -6.04 2.06 9.14
C ARG A 297 -7.03 1.47 10.14
N LEU A 298 -8.00 0.67 9.68
CA LEU A 298 -8.97 0.02 10.55
C LEU A 298 -8.30 -1.04 11.44
N THR A 299 -7.39 -1.85 10.90
CA THR A 299 -6.63 -2.84 11.69
C THR A 299 -5.76 -2.17 12.77
N ASP A 300 -5.12 -1.05 12.43
CA ASP A 300 -4.27 -0.28 13.35
C ASP A 300 -5.09 0.39 14.45
N GLY A 301 -6.25 0.94 14.10
CA GLY A 301 -7.20 1.51 15.04
C GLY A 301 -7.71 0.49 16.04
N LEU A 302 -8.19 -0.67 15.56
CA LEU A 302 -8.63 -1.76 16.44
C LEU A 302 -7.51 -2.24 17.38
N ALA A 303 -6.31 -2.44 16.83
CA ALA A 303 -5.16 -2.87 17.63
C ALA A 303 -4.83 -1.86 18.74
N ALA A 304 -4.86 -0.55 18.43
CA ALA A 304 -4.58 0.50 19.40
C ALA A 304 -5.61 0.55 20.55
N GLU A 305 -6.90 0.42 20.24
CA GLU A 305 -7.97 0.38 21.26
C GLU A 305 -7.81 -0.83 22.19
N LEU A 306 -7.52 -2.00 21.62
CA LEU A 306 -7.31 -3.24 22.38
C LEU A 306 -6.02 -3.21 23.21
N GLU A 307 -4.94 -2.65 22.67
CA GLU A 307 -3.68 -2.41 23.37
C GLU A 307 -3.90 -1.54 24.62
N ALA A 308 -4.63 -0.43 24.47
CA ALA A 308 -4.91 0.48 25.57
C ALA A 308 -5.72 -0.19 26.69
N VAL A 309 -6.70 -1.03 26.36
CA VAL A 309 -7.46 -1.79 27.35
C VAL A 309 -6.61 -2.88 28.00
N GLY A 310 -5.82 -3.62 27.21
CA GLY A 310 -4.90 -4.65 27.71
C GLY A 310 -3.90 -4.10 28.73
N GLU A 311 -3.29 -2.96 28.42
CA GLU A 311 -2.30 -2.32 29.29
C GLU A 311 -2.94 -1.80 30.60
N ARG A 312 -4.19 -1.30 30.56
CA ARG A 312 -4.93 -0.92 31.77
C ARG A 312 -5.10 -2.12 32.71
N PHE A 313 -5.54 -3.26 32.17
CA PHE A 313 -5.68 -4.49 32.95
C PHE A 313 -4.34 -5.02 33.45
N PHE A 314 -3.29 -4.92 32.64
CA PHE A 314 -1.96 -5.33 33.04
C PHE A 314 -1.46 -4.53 34.25
N LYS A 315 -1.57 -3.20 34.20
CA LYS A 315 -1.22 -2.31 35.31
C LYS A 315 -2.07 -2.59 36.54
N GLN A 316 -3.38 -2.74 36.37
CA GLN A 316 -4.30 -3.08 37.47
C GLN A 316 -3.91 -4.42 38.14
N GLY A 317 -3.56 -5.44 37.35
CA GLY A 317 -3.10 -6.72 37.87
C GLY A 317 -1.81 -6.61 38.69
N ARG A 318 -0.85 -5.77 38.25
CA ARG A 318 0.37 -5.50 39.02
C ARG A 318 0.08 -4.80 40.35
N ASP A 319 -0.78 -3.79 40.34
CA ASP A 319 -1.16 -3.06 41.55
C ASP A 319 -1.88 -4.00 42.55
N GLN A 320 -2.79 -4.84 42.06
CA GLN A 320 -3.49 -5.84 42.86
C GLN A 320 -2.55 -6.91 43.41
N TYR A 321 -1.60 -7.39 42.61
CA TYR A 321 -0.58 -8.34 43.05
C TYR A 321 0.28 -7.76 44.18
N ALA A 322 0.75 -6.52 44.02
CA ALA A 322 1.55 -5.82 45.03
C ALA A 322 0.76 -5.61 46.33
N ALA A 323 -0.55 -5.39 46.25
CA ALA A 323 -1.45 -5.26 47.40
C ALA A 323 -1.86 -6.61 48.04
N GLY A 324 -1.41 -7.75 47.50
CA GLY A 324 -1.77 -9.09 48.00
C GLY A 324 -3.14 -9.60 47.53
N GLY A 325 -3.83 -8.87 46.64
CA GLY A 325 -5.12 -9.26 46.06
C GLY A 325 -4.98 -10.26 44.92
N PHE A 326 -4.54 -11.48 45.22
CA PHE A 326 -4.14 -12.47 44.22
C PHE A 326 -5.24 -12.93 43.26
N GLU A 327 -6.47 -13.16 43.75
CA GLU A 327 -7.59 -13.57 42.89
C GLU A 327 -7.94 -12.47 41.87
N ALA A 328 -8.02 -11.22 42.34
CA ALA A 328 -8.27 -10.07 41.48
C ALA A 328 -7.12 -9.86 40.47
N ALA A 329 -5.88 -10.05 40.92
CA ALA A 329 -4.70 -9.98 40.06
C ALA A 329 -4.73 -11.04 38.95
N ASP A 330 -5.06 -12.31 39.25
CA ASP A 330 -5.18 -13.37 38.23
C ASP A 330 -6.22 -13.01 37.16
N ALA A 331 -7.38 -12.50 37.59
CA ALA A 331 -8.43 -12.08 36.68
C ALA A 331 -7.98 -10.91 35.77
N SER A 332 -7.31 -9.90 36.34
CA SER A 332 -6.77 -8.76 35.59
C SER A 332 -5.72 -9.20 34.57
N PHE A 333 -4.75 -10.05 34.96
CA PHE A 333 -3.76 -10.59 34.02
C PHE A 333 -4.38 -11.53 32.97
N GLY A 334 -5.45 -12.25 33.32
CA GLY A 334 -6.25 -13.03 32.39
C GLY A 334 -6.82 -12.15 31.27
N ASN A 335 -7.48 -11.05 31.65
CA ASN A 335 -8.00 -10.08 30.69
C ASN A 335 -6.88 -9.44 29.86
N ALA A 336 -5.82 -8.92 30.50
CA ALA A 336 -4.69 -8.31 29.80
C ALA A 336 -4.15 -9.20 28.68
N ARG A 337 -3.96 -10.49 28.97
CA ARG A 337 -3.51 -11.48 27.99
C ARG A 337 -4.48 -11.60 26.80
N GLU A 338 -5.79 -11.66 27.04
CA GLU A 338 -6.78 -11.81 25.97
C GLU A 338 -6.80 -10.59 25.04
N TYR A 339 -6.78 -9.38 25.61
CA TYR A 339 -6.74 -8.13 24.85
C TYR A 339 -5.48 -8.01 24.00
N HIS A 340 -4.30 -8.24 24.59
CA HIS A 340 -3.04 -8.22 23.83
C HIS A 340 -2.98 -9.32 22.76
N ALA A 341 -3.56 -10.50 23.02
CA ALA A 341 -3.65 -11.54 22.00
C ALA A 341 -4.52 -11.16 20.80
N LEU A 342 -5.62 -10.43 21.02
CA LEU A 342 -6.47 -9.91 19.93
C LEU A 342 -5.79 -8.75 19.20
N ALA A 343 -5.14 -7.83 19.91
CA ALA A 343 -4.36 -6.77 19.27
C ALA A 343 -3.25 -7.33 18.36
N ALA A 344 -2.50 -8.33 18.86
CA ALA A 344 -1.49 -9.04 18.07
C ALA A 344 -2.11 -9.73 16.84
N GLN A 345 -3.30 -10.34 16.97
CA GLN A 345 -4.00 -10.96 15.84
C GLN A 345 -4.41 -9.94 14.77
N SER A 346 -4.95 -8.78 15.18
CA SER A 346 -5.28 -7.69 14.26
C SER A 346 -4.05 -7.25 13.45
N LEU A 347 -2.91 -7.02 14.12
CA LEU A 347 -1.65 -6.65 13.46
C LEU A 347 -1.07 -7.78 12.58
N ALA A 348 -1.21 -9.04 13.02
CA ALA A 348 -0.72 -10.22 12.29
C ALA A 348 -1.41 -10.44 10.95
N ARG A 349 -2.65 -9.96 10.76
CA ARG A 349 -3.37 -10.09 9.49
C ARG A 349 -2.58 -9.49 8.33
N TYR A 350 -1.95 -8.34 8.55
CA TYR A 350 -1.13 -7.67 7.53
C TYR A 350 0.02 -8.56 7.02
N TYR A 351 0.63 -9.36 7.91
CA TYR A 351 1.71 -10.30 7.54
C TYR A 351 1.21 -11.47 6.71
N ARG A 352 0.06 -12.04 7.09
CA ARG A 352 -0.54 -13.18 6.38
C ARG A 352 -0.89 -12.81 4.94
N THR A 353 -1.28 -11.56 4.72
CA THR A 353 -1.66 -11.05 3.39
C THR A 353 -0.47 -10.79 2.49
N VAL A 354 0.63 -10.27 3.05
CA VAL A 354 1.87 -10.09 2.31
C VAL A 354 2.48 -11.45 1.93
N SER A 355 2.51 -12.41 2.86
CA SER A 355 3.07 -13.74 2.62
C SER A 355 2.29 -14.57 1.60
N ARG A 356 0.98 -14.34 1.45
CA ARG A 356 0.13 -15.06 0.47
C ARG A 356 0.19 -14.49 -0.93
N ASN A 357 0.47 -13.19 -1.09
CA ASN A 357 0.33 -12.52 -2.38
C ASN A 357 1.60 -12.54 -3.24
N ALA A 358 2.79 -12.80 -2.69
CA ALA A 358 3.99 -13.13 -3.47
C ALA A 358 5.16 -13.58 -2.56
N PRO A 359 5.57 -14.87 -2.58
CA PRO A 359 6.87 -15.26 -2.06
C PRO A 359 7.96 -14.61 -2.94
N GLY A 360 8.60 -13.54 -2.44
CA GLY A 360 9.78 -12.92 -3.07
C GLY A 360 9.58 -11.59 -3.80
N VAL A 361 8.35 -11.08 -3.94
CA VAL A 361 8.08 -9.76 -4.55
C VAL A 361 7.31 -8.89 -3.56
N THR A 362 7.97 -8.52 -2.47
CA THR A 362 7.50 -7.46 -1.57
C THR A 362 8.13 -6.14 -1.98
N ASP A 363 7.28 -5.20 -2.39
CA ASP A 363 7.66 -3.82 -2.67
C ASP A 363 8.27 -3.14 -1.42
N LEU A 364 9.11 -2.13 -1.62
CA LEU A 364 9.86 -1.42 -0.56
C LEU A 364 8.93 -0.87 0.52
N ARG A 365 7.78 -0.30 0.14
CA ARG A 365 6.80 0.27 1.08
C ARG A 365 6.06 -0.82 1.89
N GLU A 366 5.87 -2.00 1.32
CA GLU A 366 5.37 -3.18 2.05
C GLU A 366 6.36 -3.65 3.11
N LYS A 367 7.65 -3.68 2.76
CA LYS A 367 8.72 -3.97 3.73
C LYS A 367 8.78 -2.91 4.83
N MET A 368 8.56 -1.64 4.50
CA MET A 368 8.49 -0.55 5.49
C MET A 368 7.27 -0.69 6.41
N LEU A 369 6.08 -1.00 5.89
CA LEU A 369 4.90 -1.18 6.73
C LEU A 369 5.00 -2.44 7.62
N LEU A 370 5.60 -3.52 7.11
CA LEU A 370 5.98 -4.67 7.94
C LEU A 370 6.95 -4.25 9.03
N ARG A 371 7.96 -3.43 8.70
CA ARG A 371 8.89 -2.90 9.71
C ARG A 371 8.19 -2.05 10.77
N GLU A 372 7.19 -1.26 10.40
CA GLU A 372 6.42 -0.40 11.32
C GLU A 372 5.47 -1.19 12.23
N LYS A 373 4.79 -2.21 11.70
CA LYS A 373 3.81 -3.01 12.47
C LYS A 373 4.46 -4.08 13.35
N LEU A 374 5.67 -4.53 13.02
CA LEU A 374 6.35 -5.64 13.71
C LEU A 374 6.64 -5.36 15.18
N PRO A 375 7.14 -4.17 15.56
CA PRO A 375 7.40 -3.82 16.95
C PRO A 375 6.14 -3.89 17.79
N ARG A 376 5.03 -3.31 17.32
CA ARG A 376 3.73 -3.36 18.01
C ARG A 376 3.20 -4.77 18.13
N TYR A 377 3.32 -5.58 17.08
CA TYR A 377 2.95 -7.00 17.13
C TYR A 377 3.74 -7.75 18.20
N LEU A 378 5.07 -7.62 18.20
CA LEU A 378 5.95 -8.27 19.16
C LEU A 378 5.68 -7.80 20.59
N PHE A 379 5.48 -6.49 20.80
CA PHE A 379 5.11 -5.92 22.09
C PHE A 379 3.87 -6.61 22.67
N ASN A 380 2.80 -6.75 21.89
CA ASN A 380 1.58 -7.41 22.35
C ASN A 380 1.79 -8.90 22.65
N ILE A 381 2.61 -9.60 21.86
CA ILE A 381 2.97 -10.99 22.16
C ILE A 381 3.71 -11.09 23.49
N GLU A 382 4.70 -10.23 23.75
CA GLU A 382 5.45 -10.24 25.01
C GLU A 382 4.56 -9.86 26.20
N ARG A 383 3.71 -8.84 26.07
CA ARG A 383 2.75 -8.48 27.14
C ARG A 383 1.79 -9.61 27.47
N GLY A 384 1.33 -10.36 26.48
CA GLY A 384 0.53 -11.56 26.69
C GLY A 384 1.28 -12.68 27.44
N LEU A 385 2.57 -12.86 27.14
CA LEU A 385 3.45 -13.82 27.83
C LEU A 385 3.76 -13.39 29.26
N GLU A 386 4.03 -12.10 29.47
CA GLU A 386 4.28 -11.54 30.79
C GLU A 386 3.05 -11.66 31.69
N SER A 387 1.86 -11.35 31.16
CA SER A 387 0.59 -11.55 31.86
C SER A 387 0.42 -13.02 32.28
N ARG A 388 0.76 -13.98 31.40
CA ARG A 388 0.72 -15.41 31.74
C ARG A 388 1.70 -15.76 32.87
N ALA A 389 2.90 -15.17 32.88
CA ALA A 389 3.88 -15.42 33.93
C ALA A 389 3.42 -14.84 35.27
N TYR A 390 2.82 -13.65 35.31
CA TYR A 390 2.24 -13.12 36.54
C TYR A 390 1.10 -13.99 37.09
N ARG A 391 0.27 -14.58 36.23
CA ARG A 391 -0.75 -15.55 36.67
C ARG A 391 -0.14 -16.80 37.31
N GLU A 392 0.95 -17.29 36.74
CA GLU A 392 1.69 -18.40 37.32
C GLU A 392 2.32 -18.02 38.67
N LEU A 393 2.88 -16.81 38.77
CA LEU A 393 3.40 -16.25 40.02
C LEU A 393 2.29 -16.13 41.08
N VAL A 394 1.09 -15.67 40.70
CA VAL A 394 -0.10 -15.67 41.56
C VAL A 394 -0.44 -17.07 42.04
N ARG A 395 -0.54 -18.06 41.13
CA ARG A 395 -0.82 -19.46 41.48
C ARG A 395 0.16 -20.00 42.50
N LEU A 396 1.46 -19.79 42.27
CA LEU A 396 2.52 -20.25 43.15
C LEU A 396 2.48 -19.56 44.51
N LYS A 397 2.18 -18.25 44.54
CA LYS A 397 2.05 -17.49 45.80
C LYS A 397 0.84 -17.93 46.63
N THR A 398 -0.31 -18.18 45.99
CA THR A 398 -1.49 -18.75 46.66
C THR A 398 -1.22 -20.16 47.18
N ALA A 399 -0.52 -20.99 46.41
CA ALA A 399 -0.14 -22.33 46.85
C ALA A 399 0.80 -22.29 48.07
N ALA A 400 1.79 -21.38 48.06
CA ALA A 400 2.70 -21.17 49.17
C ALA A 400 1.98 -20.70 50.45
N ALA A 401 1.02 -19.78 50.32
CA ALA A 401 0.22 -19.31 51.45
C ALA A 401 -0.56 -20.46 52.12
N GLY A 402 -1.23 -21.32 51.32
CA GLY A 402 -1.96 -22.48 51.85
C GLY A 402 -1.08 -23.52 52.55
N MET A 403 0.22 -23.58 52.22
CA MET A 403 1.19 -24.45 52.92
C MET A 403 1.60 -23.92 54.29
N SER A 404 1.55 -22.60 54.48
CA SER A 404 1.83 -21.98 55.78
C SER A 404 0.68 -22.15 56.78
N GLU A 405 -0.56 -22.30 56.29
CA GLU A 405 -1.76 -22.45 57.12
C GLU A 405 -2.05 -23.89 57.54
N THR A 406 -1.53 -24.90 56.83
CA THR A 406 -1.79 -26.32 57.14
C THR A 406 -0.65 -26.95 57.94
N GLU A 407 -0.94 -27.38 59.17
CA GLU A 407 0.03 -28.06 60.07
C GLU A 407 0.69 -29.28 59.41
N SER A 408 0.02 -29.95 58.46
CA SER A 408 0.48 -31.20 57.82
C SER A 408 1.28 -31.06 56.52
N ALA A 409 1.59 -29.86 56.01
CA ALA A 409 2.28 -29.74 54.72
C ALA A 409 3.64 -30.49 54.69
N ASP A 410 3.68 -31.56 53.88
CA ASP A 410 4.79 -32.46 53.59
C ASP A 410 5.97 -31.71 52.94
N PRO A 411 7.23 -31.89 53.39
CA PRO A 411 8.43 -31.33 52.77
C PRO A 411 8.51 -31.55 51.24
N ALA A 412 7.94 -32.64 50.73
CA ALA A 412 7.86 -32.92 49.29
C ALA A 412 7.03 -31.87 48.52
N ILE A 413 6.01 -31.27 49.16
CA ILE A 413 5.16 -30.23 48.58
C ILE A 413 5.95 -28.91 48.43
N PHE A 414 6.73 -28.54 49.44
CA PHE A 414 7.63 -27.37 49.37
C PHE A 414 8.71 -27.55 48.30
N ALA A 415 9.32 -28.73 48.23
CA ALA A 415 10.30 -29.06 47.20
C ALA A 415 9.71 -28.98 45.79
N ARG A 416 8.46 -29.46 45.61
CA ARG A 416 7.74 -29.35 44.34
C ARG A 416 7.51 -27.90 43.93
N VAL A 417 7.01 -27.05 44.82
CA VAL A 417 6.76 -25.63 44.49
C VAL A 417 8.06 -24.87 44.20
N ARG A 418 9.14 -25.15 44.95
CA ARG A 418 10.46 -24.59 44.61
C ARG A 418 10.94 -25.03 43.23
N ASN A 419 10.76 -26.29 42.86
CA ASN A 419 11.11 -26.78 41.52
C ASN A 419 10.28 -26.08 40.43
N GLU A 420 8.99 -25.85 40.66
CA GLU A 420 8.11 -25.10 39.74
C GLU A 420 8.55 -23.62 39.60
N ILE A 421 8.98 -22.99 40.70
CA ILE A 421 9.56 -21.63 40.68
C ILE A 421 10.87 -21.61 39.90
N GLN A 422 11.80 -22.54 40.16
CA GLN A 422 13.08 -22.61 39.45
C GLN A 422 12.88 -22.84 37.94
N ALA A 423 11.93 -23.68 37.56
CA ALA A 423 11.56 -23.88 36.15
C ALA A 423 11.02 -22.57 35.52
N SER A 424 10.18 -21.84 36.25
CA SER A 424 9.65 -20.54 35.80
C SER A 424 10.76 -19.48 35.66
N VAL A 425 11.68 -19.41 36.62
CA VAL A 425 12.86 -18.54 36.58
C VAL A 425 13.73 -18.87 35.36
N ALA A 426 14.00 -20.15 35.11
CA ALA A 426 14.80 -20.58 33.95
C ALA A 426 14.14 -20.18 32.62
N LEU A 427 12.81 -20.34 32.51
CA LEU A 427 12.05 -19.94 31.32
C LEU A 427 12.13 -18.42 31.08
N ILE A 428 11.93 -17.61 32.11
CA ILE A 428 12.00 -16.15 32.00
C ILE A 428 13.43 -15.69 31.70
N GLN A 429 14.44 -16.31 32.30
CA GLN A 429 15.85 -16.04 31.99
C GLN A 429 16.18 -16.37 30.53
N ALA A 430 15.72 -17.51 30.02
CA ALA A 430 15.90 -17.88 28.62
C ALA A 430 15.23 -16.85 27.69
N ARG A 431 14.04 -16.35 28.05
CA ARG A 431 13.34 -15.32 27.27
C ARG A 431 14.04 -13.96 27.33
N SER A 432 14.54 -13.56 28.50
CA SER A 432 15.37 -12.36 28.64
C SER A 432 16.62 -12.43 27.77
N ARG A 433 17.35 -13.56 27.80
CA ARG A 433 18.53 -13.78 26.96
C ARG A 433 18.21 -13.73 25.48
N PHE A 434 17.10 -14.33 25.05
CA PHE A 434 16.63 -14.24 23.66
C PHE A 434 16.49 -12.77 23.23
N TRP A 435 15.92 -11.92 24.08
CA TRP A 435 15.79 -10.49 23.78
C TRP A 435 17.12 -9.73 23.87
N ASP A 436 18.02 -10.09 24.77
CA ASP A 436 19.38 -9.53 24.82
C ASP A 436 20.13 -9.81 23.50
N GLU A 437 20.07 -11.06 23.00
CA GLU A 437 20.66 -11.45 21.71
C GLU A 437 19.99 -10.72 20.54
N ARG A 438 18.66 -10.63 20.55
CA ARG A 438 17.90 -9.98 19.49
C ARG A 438 18.12 -8.48 19.45
N ALA A 439 18.31 -7.82 20.61
CA ALA A 439 18.67 -6.41 20.70
C ALA A 439 19.98 -6.12 19.95
N VAL A 440 20.98 -7.00 20.08
CA VAL A 440 22.26 -6.88 19.36
C VAL A 440 22.05 -7.01 17.85
N VAL A 441 21.25 -7.99 17.42
CA VAL A 441 20.91 -8.18 16.00
C VAL A 441 20.16 -6.98 15.42
N LEU A 442 19.19 -6.44 16.17
CA LEU A 442 18.40 -5.28 15.79
C LEU A 442 19.26 -4.01 15.74
N ALA A 443 20.17 -3.81 16.69
CA ALA A 443 21.14 -2.71 16.67
C ALA A 443 22.11 -2.81 15.47
N ASN A 444 22.52 -4.02 15.10
CA ASN A 444 23.35 -4.25 13.91
C ASN A 444 22.57 -3.99 12.61
N LEU A 445 21.28 -4.38 12.54
CA LEU A 445 20.37 -4.04 11.45
C LEU A 445 20.12 -2.53 11.35
N LYS A 446 20.08 -1.81 12.46
CA LYS A 446 19.97 -0.34 12.46
C LYS A 446 21.17 0.32 11.79
N ARG A 447 22.38 -0.14 12.09
CA ARG A 447 23.61 0.35 11.44
C ARG A 447 23.63 0.11 9.93
N SER A 448 22.83 -0.84 9.43
CA SER A 448 22.65 -1.10 8.00
C SER A 448 21.36 -0.50 7.41
N GLY A 449 20.68 0.43 8.12
CA GLY A 449 19.46 1.11 7.64
C GLY A 449 18.18 0.24 7.69
N GLY A 450 18.19 -0.81 8.50
CA GLY A 450 17.21 -1.90 8.49
C GLY A 450 16.12 -1.88 9.57
N ALA A 451 16.34 -1.18 10.70
CA ALA A 451 15.46 -1.29 11.88
C ALA A 451 14.77 0.05 12.24
N PRO A 452 13.46 0.04 12.58
CA PRO A 452 12.73 1.23 13.06
C PRO A 452 13.24 1.75 14.41
N GLU A 453 13.12 3.06 14.62
CA GLU A 453 13.45 3.72 15.89
C GLU A 453 12.56 3.28 17.05
N GLU A 454 11.31 2.84 16.80
CA GLU A 454 10.40 2.40 17.87
C GLU A 454 10.83 1.08 18.54
N ILE A 455 11.64 0.25 17.87
CA ILE A 455 12.21 -0.98 18.47
C ILE A 455 13.16 -0.64 19.63
N ASP A 456 13.88 0.48 19.54
CA ASP A 456 14.84 0.90 20.57
C ASP A 456 14.16 1.30 21.88
N GLN A 457 12.87 1.65 21.85
CA GLN A 457 12.09 1.93 23.06
C GLN A 457 11.44 0.66 23.63
N ALA A 458 10.89 -0.19 22.75
CA ALA A 458 10.19 -1.41 23.16
C ALA A 458 11.12 -2.45 23.81
N VAL A 459 12.34 -2.63 23.29
CA VAL A 459 13.26 -3.67 23.80
C VAL A 459 13.76 -3.38 25.23
N PRO A 460 14.24 -2.17 25.58
CA PRO A 460 14.58 -1.84 26.96
C PRO A 460 13.40 -1.96 27.93
N GLU A 461 12.20 -1.61 27.49
CA GLU A 461 10.99 -1.76 28.30
C GLU A 461 10.69 -3.24 28.59
N ILE A 462 10.68 -4.08 27.55
CA ILE A 462 10.54 -5.54 27.69
C ILE A 462 11.60 -6.11 28.65
N ARG A 463 12.87 -5.67 28.53
CA ARG A 463 13.96 -6.10 29.41
C ARG A 463 13.74 -5.68 30.86
N ARG A 464 13.31 -4.44 31.09
CA ARG A 464 13.01 -3.91 32.43
C ARG A 464 11.90 -4.72 33.09
N GLU A 465 10.86 -5.02 32.33
CA GLU A 465 9.69 -5.77 32.82
C GLU A 465 10.04 -7.23 33.15
N PHE A 466 10.79 -7.94 32.30
CA PHE A 466 11.30 -9.28 32.64
C PHE A 466 12.24 -9.28 33.86
N SER A 467 13.03 -8.22 34.06
CA SER A 467 13.90 -8.09 35.24
C SER A 467 13.09 -7.94 36.53
N LEU A 468 12.01 -7.16 36.51
CA LEU A 468 11.08 -7.02 37.63
C LEU A 468 10.34 -8.33 37.94
N LEU A 469 9.94 -9.05 36.89
CA LEU A 469 9.31 -10.36 37.04
C LEU A 469 10.27 -11.39 37.66
N LEU A 470 11.53 -11.44 37.20
CA LEU A 470 12.57 -12.29 37.78
C LEU A 470 12.83 -11.98 39.26
N ALA A 471 12.84 -10.70 39.63
CA ALA A 471 12.96 -10.30 41.02
C ALA A 471 11.79 -10.83 41.86
N SER A 472 10.56 -10.74 41.35
CA SER A 472 9.37 -11.26 42.03
C SER A 472 9.42 -12.78 42.26
N TYR A 473 9.83 -13.56 41.25
CA TYR A 473 10.01 -15.01 41.42
C TYR A 473 11.12 -15.38 42.39
N ARG A 474 12.24 -14.64 42.40
CA ARG A 474 13.34 -14.85 43.35
C ARG A 474 12.93 -14.54 44.78
N ASN A 475 12.18 -13.46 44.97
CA ASN A 475 11.63 -13.12 46.28
C ASN A 475 10.68 -14.22 46.77
N LEU A 476 9.83 -14.76 45.89
CA LEU A 476 8.95 -15.88 46.25
C LEU A 476 9.73 -17.16 46.62
N ASP A 477 10.83 -17.50 45.91
CA ASP A 477 11.69 -18.65 46.28
C ASP A 477 12.27 -18.47 47.69
N VAL A 478 12.72 -17.25 48.02
CA VAL A 478 13.23 -16.91 49.36
C VAL A 478 12.11 -17.01 50.41
N GLU A 479 10.93 -16.43 50.15
CA GLU A 479 9.76 -16.52 51.05
C GLU A 479 9.41 -17.98 51.36
N ILE A 480 9.39 -18.86 50.35
CA ILE A 480 9.08 -20.28 50.52
C ILE A 480 10.20 -21.02 51.25
N ALA A 481 11.46 -20.72 50.96
CA ALA A 481 12.60 -21.33 51.66
C ALA A 481 12.61 -20.95 53.14
N VAL A 482 12.29 -19.69 53.47
CA VAL A 482 12.16 -19.22 54.86
C VAL A 482 10.99 -19.94 55.55
N ALA A 483 9.81 -20.01 54.92
CA ALA A 483 8.65 -20.69 55.49
C ALA A 483 8.91 -22.19 55.74
N ALA A 484 9.60 -22.86 54.81
CA ALA A 484 10.01 -24.26 54.98
C ALA A 484 10.98 -24.43 56.16
N ALA A 485 11.99 -23.56 56.27
CA ALA A 485 12.98 -23.61 57.35
C ALA A 485 12.36 -23.29 58.72
N GLU A 486 11.44 -22.32 58.80
CA GLU A 486 10.69 -22.02 60.02
C GLU A 486 9.85 -23.22 60.48
N LYS A 487 9.24 -23.94 59.53
CA LYS A 487 8.45 -25.12 59.83
C LYS A 487 9.31 -26.29 60.33
N GLU A 488 10.43 -26.57 59.66
CA GLU A 488 11.41 -27.56 60.13
C GLU A 488 11.93 -27.20 61.53
N TYR A 489 12.23 -25.93 61.79
CA TYR A 489 12.65 -25.45 63.10
C TYR A 489 11.57 -25.68 64.17
N ARG A 490 10.29 -25.36 63.88
CA ARG A 490 9.18 -25.63 64.82
C ARG A 490 9.01 -27.11 65.10
N ALA A 491 9.08 -27.97 64.09
CA ALA A 491 9.01 -29.42 64.28
C ALA A 491 10.18 -29.94 65.13
N LEU A 492 11.38 -29.42 64.89
CA LEU A 492 12.58 -29.74 65.68
C LEU A 492 12.46 -29.24 67.13
N ALA A 493 11.88 -28.06 67.35
CA ALA A 493 11.65 -27.50 68.67
C ALA A 493 10.66 -28.34 69.49
N VAL A 494 9.53 -28.75 68.87
CA VAL A 494 8.57 -29.66 69.51
C VAL A 494 9.23 -31.01 69.84
N TRP A 495 9.97 -31.60 68.90
CA TRP A 495 10.70 -32.83 69.17
C TRP A 495 11.73 -32.66 70.30
N TYR A 496 12.43 -31.52 70.35
CA TYR A 496 13.40 -31.22 71.39
C TYR A 496 12.73 -31.07 72.76
N GLU A 497 11.58 -30.41 72.84
CA GLU A 497 10.77 -30.32 74.07
C GLU A 497 10.27 -31.70 74.53
N GLU A 498 9.78 -32.54 73.61
CA GLU A 498 9.39 -33.93 73.92
C GLU A 498 10.58 -34.76 74.40
N ALA A 499 11.74 -34.61 73.75
CA ALA A 499 12.97 -35.29 74.13
C ALA A 499 13.47 -34.82 75.51
N GLN A 500 13.37 -33.53 75.81
CA GLN A 500 13.67 -32.98 77.14
C GLN A 500 12.71 -33.52 78.21
N ALA A 501 11.42 -33.59 77.91
CA ALA A 501 10.41 -34.15 78.82
C ALA A 501 10.68 -35.63 79.13
N ARG A 502 10.95 -36.44 78.09
CA ARG A 502 11.33 -37.86 78.25
C ARG A 502 12.66 -38.02 78.99
N PHE A 503 13.62 -37.14 78.76
CA PHE A 503 14.90 -37.16 79.48
C PHE A 503 14.72 -36.80 80.96
N ALA A 504 13.85 -35.83 81.28
CA ALA A 504 13.50 -35.48 82.65
C ALA A 504 12.81 -36.65 83.37
N GLU A 505 11.84 -37.31 82.71
CA GLU A 505 11.17 -38.52 83.22
C GLU A 505 12.16 -39.67 83.47
N ALA A 506 13.07 -39.92 82.52
CA ALA A 506 14.12 -40.93 82.66
C ALA A 506 15.13 -40.59 83.78
N LYS A 507 15.40 -39.30 83.99
CA LYS A 507 16.26 -38.82 85.08
C LYS A 507 15.58 -39.02 86.44
N ASP A 508 14.30 -38.71 86.58
CA ASP A 508 13.52 -38.94 87.81
C ASP A 508 13.48 -40.43 88.19
N LEU A 509 13.28 -41.31 87.20
CA LEU A 509 13.36 -42.77 87.38
C LEU A 509 14.75 -43.24 87.85
N ARG A 510 15.82 -42.54 87.45
CA ARG A 510 17.21 -42.87 87.80
C ARG A 510 17.64 -42.31 89.16
N THR A 511 17.12 -41.16 89.60
CA THR A 511 17.57 -40.47 90.82
C THR A 511 16.69 -40.67 92.05
N GLY A 512 15.50 -41.28 91.92
CA GLY A 512 14.45 -41.12 92.93
C GLY A 512 13.68 -42.36 93.37
N GLY A 513 14.07 -43.56 92.94
CA GLY A 513 13.70 -44.82 93.60
C GLY A 513 14.48 -45.10 94.89
N THR A 514 14.98 -44.07 95.57
CA THR A 514 15.67 -44.17 96.86
C THR A 514 15.36 -42.94 97.72
N ASP A 515 14.19 -42.93 98.35
CA ASP A 515 14.05 -42.59 99.77
C ASP A 515 12.64 -42.95 100.29
N GLY A 516 12.60 -43.99 101.13
CA GLY A 516 11.82 -43.97 102.38
C GLY A 516 10.30 -44.09 102.36
N ASN A 517 9.84 -45.34 102.43
CA ASN A 517 8.94 -45.85 103.48
C ASN A 517 7.40 -45.69 103.36
N GLU A 518 6.75 -46.87 103.37
CA GLU A 518 5.48 -47.24 104.01
C GLU A 518 4.14 -46.55 103.63
N ASN A 519 3.12 -47.42 103.47
CA ASN A 519 1.67 -47.19 103.50
C ASN A 519 0.96 -46.64 102.24
N ARG A 520 0.33 -47.55 101.48
CA ARG A 520 -1.15 -47.70 101.33
C ARG A 520 -1.49 -48.47 100.07
N GLU A 521 -1.98 -49.70 100.24
CA GLU A 521 -3.38 -50.07 99.99
C GLU A 521 -3.81 -50.03 98.51
N SER A 522 -3.91 -51.25 97.98
CA SER A 522 -4.92 -51.73 97.03
C SER A 522 -5.90 -50.69 96.47
N LYS A 523 -5.88 -50.53 95.14
CA LYS A 523 -7.13 -50.52 94.36
C LYS A 523 -6.90 -50.92 92.91
N LYS A 524 -7.81 -51.81 92.50
CA LYS A 524 -7.92 -52.48 91.21
C LYS A 524 -8.07 -51.49 90.05
N TYR A 525 -7.50 -51.87 88.92
CA TYR A 525 -7.83 -51.41 87.57
C TYR A 525 -9.33 -51.55 87.26
N PRO A 526 -9.89 -50.61 86.49
CA PRO A 526 -10.68 -50.88 85.29
C PRO A 526 -9.82 -50.80 84.03
#